data_AF-A0A2H3KLH1-F1
#
_entry.id   AF-A0A2H3KLH1-F1
#
_cell.length_a   1.000
_cell.length_b   1.000
_cell.length_c   1.000
_cell.angle_alpha   90.00
_cell.angle_beta   90.00
_cell.angle_gamma   90.00
#
_symmetry.space_group_name_H-M   'P 1'
#
loop_
_entity.id
_entity.type
_entity.pdbx_description
1 polymer ?
#
loop_
_entity_poly.entity_id
_entity_poly.type
_entity_poly.pdbx_seq_one_letter_code
_entity_poly.pdbx_strand_id
1 'polypeptide(L)'
;MNIPRIAYCSPVNPAPSGISDYSEELLPYLGQYADVTLFVEDGLKPTNPALNSHLEVLPIRRLEREARRRPFDALVYHMGNSPAHAAIWRQARRLPGVIVLHDLVLHHFMLWYAANVGRDIQQYVRAMEARYGDAGAHMAQLMIRSRFTDAAFDFPLCESVLAAARGLLAHSRYVQEHVAALRPNLPVAIVPMGVPLLPPVERAAARAFLGLPPDALLLASFGHINAWKRVEPTLRVLGDLRAQGLDVRYLLVGSVSPNYDLMSLIDRLRLGDAVIVTGHVPREQFEAYVAAADLCVNLRYPTGGETSASLLRLLGAGRPTLVSAVGSFAELPAGVVAQVDPGPAEYAQIFAYCQLLLGQPDLAQALGAQARAYVATDHTLEAAALGYIRTLARWYRWPVIQRYRPTPLWDVIPESVDLSGDLAPAAPRHPHPPAEDDVNPLIKRVATAMAELGLTEDDQVVLASIAQRIG
;
A
#
# COMPACT_ATOMS: atom_id res chain seq x y z
N MET A 1 -36.24 9.65 9.29
CA MET A 1 -35.68 8.72 8.28
C MET A 1 -34.55 7.95 8.94
N ASN A 2 -34.43 6.63 8.70
CA ASN A 2 -33.44 5.80 9.38
C ASN A 2 -32.13 5.80 8.59
N ILE A 3 -31.11 6.48 9.13
CA ILE A 3 -29.75 6.52 8.55
C ILE A 3 -29.08 5.16 8.82
N PRO A 4 -28.55 4.46 7.81
CA PRO A 4 -27.91 3.17 8.04
C PRO A 4 -26.68 3.33 8.92
N ARG A 5 -26.50 2.40 9.85
CA ARG A 5 -25.38 2.36 10.80
C ARG A 5 -24.34 1.36 10.36
N ILE A 6 -23.09 1.81 10.24
CA ILE A 6 -21.98 0.98 9.80
C ILE A 6 -20.96 0.87 10.93
N ALA A 7 -20.59 -0.35 11.29
CA ALA A 7 -19.36 -0.58 12.04
C ALA A 7 -18.22 -0.72 11.05
N TYR A 8 -17.34 0.27 11.00
CA TYR A 8 -16.20 0.31 10.10
C TYR A 8 -14.94 -0.10 10.87
N CYS A 9 -14.41 -1.29 10.59
CA CYS A 9 -13.26 -1.86 11.28
C CYS A 9 -12.04 -1.77 10.36
N SER A 10 -11.10 -0.88 10.68
CA SER A 10 -9.93 -0.61 9.84
C SER A 10 -8.75 -0.08 10.67
N PRO A 11 -7.50 -0.31 10.27
CA PRO A 11 -6.41 0.52 10.76
C PRO A 11 -6.62 1.98 10.34
N VAL A 12 -6.09 2.89 11.15
CA VAL A 12 -6.00 4.34 10.90
C VAL A 12 -4.64 4.84 11.41
N ASN A 13 -4.23 6.04 11.02
CA ASN A 13 -2.94 6.58 11.41
C ASN A 13 -2.86 6.72 12.93
N PRO A 14 -1.75 6.32 13.56
CA PRO A 14 -0.41 6.15 12.97
C PRO A 14 -0.05 4.71 12.59
N ALA A 15 -1.01 3.78 12.46
CA ALA A 15 -0.66 2.41 12.05
C ALA A 15 -0.01 2.42 10.64
N PRO A 16 1.16 1.79 10.46
CA PRO A 16 1.96 1.87 9.23
C PRO A 16 1.37 0.98 8.13
N SER A 17 0.24 1.42 7.55
CA SER A 17 -0.48 0.71 6.49
C SER A 17 -1.06 1.72 5.52
N GLY A 18 -0.95 1.47 4.21
CA GLY A 18 -1.64 2.30 3.21
C GLY A 18 -3.17 2.29 3.35
N ILE A 19 -3.71 1.29 4.05
CA ILE A 19 -5.14 1.18 4.37
C ILE A 19 -5.53 2.19 5.46
N SER A 20 -4.60 2.60 6.34
CA SER A 20 -4.79 3.67 7.31
C SER A 20 -5.12 4.97 6.60
N ASP A 21 -4.27 5.37 5.65
CA ASP A 21 -4.48 6.56 4.82
C ASP A 21 -5.81 6.46 4.06
N TYR A 22 -6.01 5.36 3.32
CA TYR A 22 -7.23 5.18 2.53
C TYR A 22 -8.50 5.27 3.39
N SER A 23 -8.47 4.73 4.62
CA SER A 23 -9.63 4.79 5.52
C SER A 23 -9.93 6.20 5.95
N GLU A 24 -8.92 6.98 6.34
CA GLU A 24 -9.10 8.38 6.72
C GLU A 24 -9.53 9.27 5.56
N GLU A 25 -9.17 8.91 4.33
CA GLU A 25 -9.59 9.61 3.12
C GLU A 25 -11.03 9.26 2.70
N LEU A 26 -11.46 8.01 2.91
CA LEU A 26 -12.79 7.51 2.52
C LEU A 26 -13.89 7.83 3.53
N LEU A 27 -13.58 7.75 4.83
CA LEU A 27 -14.54 7.96 5.92
C LEU A 27 -15.35 9.27 5.85
N PRO A 28 -14.80 10.44 5.48
CA PRO A 28 -15.60 11.67 5.45
C PRO A 28 -16.68 11.63 4.37
N TYR A 29 -16.44 10.90 3.28
CA TYR A 29 -17.39 10.68 2.18
C TYR A 29 -18.42 9.60 2.52
N LEU A 30 -18.00 8.51 3.18
CA LEU A 30 -18.94 7.49 3.70
C LEU A 30 -19.91 8.09 4.73
N GLY A 31 -19.41 8.98 5.59
CA GLY A 31 -20.20 9.71 6.57
C GLY A 31 -21.30 10.58 5.95
N GLN A 32 -21.27 10.83 4.65
CA GLN A 32 -22.36 11.55 3.98
C GLN A 32 -23.63 10.70 3.83
N TYR A 33 -23.51 9.38 3.89
CA TYR A 33 -24.59 8.44 3.60
C TYR A 33 -24.94 7.53 4.79
N ALA A 34 -24.07 7.44 5.80
CA ALA A 34 -24.23 6.54 6.93
C ALA A 34 -23.81 7.16 8.27
N ASP A 35 -24.35 6.61 9.36
CA ASP A 35 -23.87 6.80 10.73
C ASP A 35 -22.74 5.79 10.97
N VAL A 36 -21.49 6.24 10.89
CA VAL A 36 -20.31 5.38 10.96
C VAL A 36 -19.72 5.38 12.37
N THR A 37 -19.63 4.20 12.98
CA THR A 37 -18.79 3.97 14.18
C THR A 37 -17.49 3.32 13.72
N LEU A 38 -16.36 3.98 14.00
CA LEU A 38 -15.02 3.49 13.65
C LEU A 38 -14.50 2.60 14.77
N PHE A 39 -14.09 1.38 14.42
CA PHE A 39 -13.44 0.43 15.34
C PHE A 39 -11.97 0.24 14.96
N VAL A 40 -11.08 0.55 15.90
CA VAL A 40 -9.62 0.49 15.72
C VAL A 40 -8.98 -0.53 16.66
N GLU A 41 -7.74 -0.93 16.36
CA GLU A 41 -6.95 -1.84 17.21
C GLU A 41 -6.90 -1.36 18.67
N ASP A 42 -6.86 -2.32 19.60
CA ASP A 42 -6.92 -2.00 21.02
C ASP A 42 -5.68 -1.19 21.46
N GLY A 43 -5.91 0.02 21.97
CA GLY A 43 -4.84 0.91 22.44
C GLY A 43 -4.29 1.84 21.37
N LEU A 44 -4.68 1.67 20.10
CA LEU A 44 -4.36 2.64 19.05
C LEU A 44 -5.03 3.98 19.35
N LYS A 45 -4.24 5.06 19.31
CA LYS A 45 -4.72 6.43 19.43
C LYS A 45 -4.59 7.10 18.07
N PRO A 46 -5.70 7.40 17.38
CA PRO A 46 -5.60 8.01 16.06
C PRO A 46 -4.89 9.36 16.12
N THR A 47 -3.97 9.62 15.20
CA THR A 47 -3.26 10.91 15.11
C THR A 47 -4.06 11.98 14.38
N ASN A 48 -5.00 11.58 13.52
CA ASN A 48 -5.89 12.51 12.84
C ASN A 48 -7.00 13.01 13.78
N PRO A 49 -7.00 14.30 14.15
CA PRO A 49 -7.98 14.86 15.10
C PRO A 49 -9.40 14.91 14.55
N ALA A 50 -9.58 14.90 13.22
CA ALA A 50 -10.90 14.92 12.59
C ALA A 50 -11.71 13.65 12.92
N LEU A 51 -11.04 12.51 13.09
CA LEU A 51 -11.71 11.24 13.39
C LEU A 51 -12.54 11.33 14.68
N ASN A 52 -11.93 11.76 15.78
CA ASN A 52 -12.62 11.88 17.08
C ASN A 52 -13.61 13.05 17.12
N SER A 53 -13.43 14.05 16.24
CA SER A 53 -14.32 15.22 16.16
C SER A 53 -15.62 14.92 15.42
N HIS A 54 -15.59 13.96 14.48
CA HIS A 54 -16.71 13.68 13.59
C HIS A 54 -17.31 12.28 13.72
N LEU A 55 -16.59 11.32 14.30
CA LEU A 55 -17.00 9.92 14.42
C LEU A 55 -16.94 9.41 15.86
N GLU A 56 -17.79 8.44 16.18
CA GLU A 56 -17.58 7.61 17.37
C GLU A 56 -16.45 6.62 17.09
N VAL A 57 -15.31 6.80 17.76
CA VAL A 57 -14.13 5.92 17.64
C VAL A 57 -14.02 5.02 18.87
N LEU A 58 -14.03 3.70 18.66
CA LEU A 58 -14.02 2.71 19.73
C LEU A 58 -12.92 1.66 19.55
N PRO A 59 -12.35 1.12 20.65
CA PRO A 59 -11.48 -0.04 20.56
C PRO A 59 -12.28 -1.26 20.07
N ILE A 60 -11.72 -2.00 19.12
CA ILE A 60 -12.38 -3.07 18.39
C ILE A 60 -12.85 -4.24 19.28
N ARG A 61 -12.24 -4.45 20.46
CA ARG A 61 -12.78 -5.40 21.46
C ARG A 61 -14.22 -5.11 21.90
N ARG A 62 -14.69 -3.86 21.75
CA ARG A 62 -16.06 -3.46 22.11
C ARG A 62 -17.09 -3.81 21.04
N LEU A 63 -16.67 -4.16 19.83
CA LEU A 63 -17.57 -4.35 18.68
C LEU A 63 -18.74 -5.28 19.01
N GLU A 64 -18.46 -6.46 19.55
CA GLU A 64 -19.49 -7.45 19.90
C GLU A 64 -20.51 -6.90 20.91
N ARG A 65 -20.04 -6.16 21.91
CA ARG A 65 -20.90 -5.54 22.92
C ARG A 65 -21.76 -4.44 22.32
N GLU A 66 -21.18 -3.57 21.51
CA GLU A 66 -21.92 -2.47 20.87
C GLU A 66 -22.95 -3.00 19.86
N ALA A 67 -22.59 -4.03 19.07
CA ALA A 67 -23.50 -4.67 18.13
C ALA A 67 -24.72 -5.31 18.83
N ARG A 68 -24.56 -5.83 20.06
CA ARG A 68 -25.69 -6.32 20.88
C ARG A 68 -26.54 -5.20 21.45
N ARG A 69 -25.91 -4.09 21.88
CA ARG A 69 -26.60 -2.96 22.50
C ARG A 69 -27.40 -2.13 21.49
N ARG A 70 -26.78 -1.83 20.34
CA ARG A 70 -27.36 -1.05 19.25
C ARG A 70 -26.87 -1.68 17.94
N PRO A 71 -27.65 -2.59 17.33
CA PRO A 71 -27.27 -3.29 16.12
C PRO A 71 -26.83 -2.35 14.98
N PHE A 72 -25.84 -2.80 14.22
CA PHE A 72 -25.39 -2.15 13.00
C PHE A 72 -26.07 -2.78 11.79
N ASP A 73 -26.36 -1.97 10.78
CA ASP A 73 -26.94 -2.42 9.52
C ASP A 73 -25.89 -3.10 8.62
N ALA A 74 -24.60 -2.78 8.79
CA ALA A 74 -23.48 -3.51 8.22
C ALA A 74 -22.25 -3.49 9.13
N LEU A 75 -21.47 -4.58 9.08
CA LEU A 75 -20.12 -4.68 9.63
C LEU A 75 -19.16 -4.74 8.44
N VAL A 76 -18.20 -3.82 8.38
CA VAL A 76 -17.21 -3.72 7.30
C VAL A 76 -15.81 -3.88 7.89
N TYR A 77 -15.04 -4.83 7.37
CA TYR A 77 -13.69 -5.16 7.84
C TYR A 77 -12.68 -4.93 6.73
N HIS A 78 -11.71 -4.06 6.96
CA HIS A 78 -10.60 -3.84 6.02
C HIS A 78 -9.47 -4.83 6.31
N MET A 79 -9.13 -5.64 5.32
CA MET A 79 -8.13 -6.70 5.44
C MET A 79 -7.02 -6.52 4.41
N GLY A 80 -5.79 -6.42 4.88
CA GLY A 80 -4.58 -6.38 4.05
C GLY A 80 -3.48 -7.28 4.63
N ASN A 81 -2.34 -7.32 3.96
CA ASN A 81 -1.24 -8.24 4.28
C ASN A 81 -0.25 -7.67 5.33
N SER A 82 -0.75 -7.14 6.45
CA SER A 82 0.09 -6.54 7.50
C SER A 82 -0.40 -6.82 8.93
N PRO A 83 0.47 -6.72 9.95
CA PRO A 83 0.10 -6.89 11.37
C PRO A 83 -1.07 -6.00 11.85
N ALA A 84 -1.27 -4.85 11.22
CA ALA A 84 -2.31 -3.88 11.58
C ALA A 84 -3.74 -4.43 11.52
N HIS A 85 -3.93 -5.60 10.90
CA HIS A 85 -5.24 -6.24 10.74
C HIS A 85 -5.53 -7.33 11.79
N ALA A 86 -4.68 -7.49 12.81
CA ALA A 86 -4.76 -8.59 13.78
C ALA A 86 -6.11 -8.67 14.52
N ALA A 87 -6.53 -7.61 15.21
CA ALA A 87 -7.81 -7.65 15.90
C ALA A 87 -9.01 -7.55 14.96
N ILE A 88 -8.84 -6.94 13.79
CA ILE A 88 -9.86 -6.91 12.73
C ILE A 88 -10.17 -8.32 12.28
N TRP A 89 -9.14 -9.10 11.95
CA TRP A 89 -9.27 -10.51 11.58
C TRP A 89 -9.93 -11.34 12.68
N ARG A 90 -9.50 -11.13 13.94
CA ARG A 90 -10.08 -11.82 15.10
C ARG A 90 -11.58 -11.56 15.23
N GLN A 91 -12.02 -10.31 15.02
CA GLN A 91 -13.43 -9.97 15.06
C GLN A 91 -14.20 -10.47 13.85
N ALA A 92 -13.67 -10.35 12.63
CA ALA A 92 -14.33 -10.83 11.42
C ALA A 92 -14.68 -12.32 11.47
N ARG A 93 -13.82 -13.13 12.13
CA ARG A 93 -14.10 -14.56 12.39
C ARG A 93 -15.22 -14.82 13.40
N ARG A 94 -15.39 -13.93 14.39
CA ARG A 94 -16.39 -14.07 15.46
C ARG A 94 -17.74 -13.50 15.05
N LEU A 95 -17.73 -12.38 14.32
CA LEU A 95 -18.88 -11.64 13.84
C LEU A 95 -18.72 -11.44 12.32
N PRO A 96 -19.15 -12.42 11.50
CA PRO A 96 -19.04 -12.33 10.05
C PRO A 96 -19.73 -11.10 9.47
N GLY A 97 -19.04 -10.36 8.61
CA GLY A 97 -19.52 -9.17 7.90
C GLY A 97 -18.97 -9.07 6.48
N VAL A 98 -19.00 -7.88 5.91
CA VAL A 98 -18.38 -7.59 4.61
C VAL A 98 -16.88 -7.36 4.81
N ILE A 99 -16.06 -7.99 3.97
CA ILE A 99 -14.61 -7.78 3.98
C ILE A 99 -14.23 -6.93 2.77
N VAL A 100 -13.47 -5.87 2.99
CA VAL A 100 -12.75 -5.15 1.95
C VAL A 100 -11.36 -5.77 1.87
N LEU A 101 -11.07 -6.47 0.78
CA LEU A 101 -9.81 -7.20 0.61
C LEU A 101 -8.84 -6.34 -0.22
N HIS A 102 -7.75 -5.92 0.41
CA HIS A 102 -6.73 -5.05 -0.19
C HIS A 102 -5.58 -5.81 -0.84
N ASP A 103 -5.34 -7.06 -0.38
CA ASP A 103 -4.31 -7.97 -0.89
C ASP A 103 -4.91 -9.38 -1.00
N LEU A 104 -4.69 -10.07 -2.12
CA LEU A 104 -5.11 -11.46 -2.30
C LEU A 104 -4.13 -12.43 -1.61
N VAL A 105 -2.83 -12.11 -1.63
CA VAL A 105 -1.78 -12.93 -1.02
C VAL A 105 -1.51 -12.44 0.42
N LEU A 106 -1.85 -13.25 1.42
CA LEU A 106 -1.86 -12.87 2.84
C LEU A 106 -0.76 -13.53 3.69
N HIS A 107 0.32 -14.00 3.07
CA HIS A 107 1.38 -14.71 3.76
C HIS A 107 2.00 -13.95 4.94
N HIS A 108 2.37 -12.68 4.76
CA HIS A 108 3.03 -11.90 5.79
C HIS A 108 2.12 -11.74 7.01
N PHE A 109 0.83 -11.41 6.78
CA PHE A 109 -0.16 -11.36 7.83
C PHE A 109 -0.33 -12.70 8.54
N MET A 110 -0.55 -13.80 7.80
CA MET A 110 -0.89 -15.10 8.38
C MET A 110 0.29 -15.71 9.17
N LEU A 111 1.51 -15.60 8.64
CA LEU A 111 2.72 -16.01 9.34
C LEU A 111 2.91 -15.19 10.62
N TRP A 112 2.82 -13.86 10.52
CA TRP A 112 2.93 -12.97 11.67
C TRP A 112 1.87 -13.26 12.73
N TYR A 113 0.62 -13.47 12.32
CA TYR A 113 -0.51 -13.74 13.21
C TYR A 113 -0.31 -15.06 13.96
N ALA A 114 0.11 -16.12 13.27
CA ALA A 114 0.43 -17.41 13.87
C ALA A 114 1.54 -17.29 14.93
N ALA A 115 2.62 -16.58 14.60
CA ALA A 115 3.77 -16.42 15.49
C ALA A 115 3.48 -15.51 16.71
N ASN A 116 2.85 -14.35 16.50
CA ASN A 116 2.75 -13.31 17.52
C ASN A 116 1.44 -13.34 18.31
N VAL A 117 0.33 -13.61 17.62
CA VAL A 117 -1.01 -13.66 18.26
C VAL A 117 -1.33 -15.09 18.69
N GLY A 118 -1.11 -16.06 17.79
CA GLY A 118 -1.34 -17.48 18.07
C GLY A 118 -0.29 -18.09 18.99
N ARG A 119 0.92 -17.52 19.03
CA ARG A 119 2.11 -18.07 19.71
C ARG A 119 2.43 -19.51 19.29
N ASP A 120 2.09 -19.83 18.05
CA ASP A 120 2.33 -21.14 17.42
C ASP A 120 2.57 -20.93 15.92
N ILE A 121 3.84 -20.79 15.54
CA ILE A 121 4.23 -20.64 14.13
C ILE A 121 3.89 -21.87 13.29
N GLN A 122 3.75 -23.05 13.90
CA GLN A 122 3.36 -24.27 13.17
C GLN A 122 1.89 -24.23 12.74
N GLN A 123 1.07 -23.34 13.31
CA GLN A 123 -0.27 -23.06 12.79
C GLN A 123 -0.22 -22.61 11.32
N TYR A 124 0.76 -21.79 10.95
CA TYR A 124 0.94 -21.33 9.57
C TYR A 124 1.32 -22.48 8.63
N VAL A 125 2.24 -23.36 9.07
CA VAL A 125 2.64 -24.55 8.30
C VAL A 125 1.45 -25.49 8.09
N ARG A 126 0.70 -25.80 9.14
CA ARG A 126 -0.48 -26.66 9.06
C ARG A 126 -1.57 -26.06 8.17
N ALA A 127 -1.77 -24.73 8.20
CA ALA A 127 -2.73 -24.06 7.32
C ALA A 127 -2.34 -24.17 5.84
N MET A 128 -1.04 -24.00 5.55
CA MET A 128 -0.49 -24.14 4.20
C MET A 128 -0.56 -25.58 3.70
N GLU A 129 -0.16 -26.55 4.53
CA GLU A 129 -0.21 -27.98 4.20
C GLU A 129 -1.65 -28.46 3.98
N ALA A 130 -2.58 -28.10 4.87
CA ALA A 130 -3.98 -28.48 4.74
C ALA A 130 -4.63 -27.95 3.45
N ARG A 131 -4.12 -26.84 2.90
CA ARG A 131 -4.71 -26.18 1.74
C ARG A 131 -4.03 -26.53 0.42
N TYR A 132 -2.71 -26.73 0.46
CA TYR A 132 -1.86 -26.83 -0.73
C TYR A 132 -0.92 -28.05 -0.71
N GLY A 133 -1.10 -28.96 0.26
CA GLY A 133 -0.30 -30.18 0.41
C GLY A 133 1.17 -29.91 0.70
N ASP A 134 2.02 -30.87 0.33
CA ASP A 134 3.47 -30.84 0.59
C ASP A 134 4.15 -29.59 0.02
N ALA A 135 3.70 -29.12 -1.14
CA ALA A 135 4.20 -27.90 -1.76
C ALA A 135 3.95 -26.67 -0.87
N GLY A 136 2.75 -26.56 -0.29
CA GLY A 136 2.42 -25.53 0.67
C GLY A 136 3.25 -25.62 1.95
N ALA A 137 3.40 -26.82 2.51
CA ALA A 137 4.21 -27.05 3.71
C ALA A 137 5.68 -26.64 3.47
N HIS A 138 6.23 -26.99 2.31
CA HIS A 138 7.57 -26.59 1.90
C HIS A 138 7.70 -25.06 1.76
N MET A 139 6.75 -24.42 1.09
CA MET A 139 6.73 -22.96 0.97
C MET A 139 6.64 -22.29 2.35
N ALA A 140 5.80 -22.80 3.25
CA ALA A 140 5.67 -22.29 4.61
C ALA A 140 7.02 -22.33 5.36
N GLN A 141 7.76 -23.43 5.20
CA GLN A 141 9.08 -23.61 5.78
C GLN A 141 10.14 -22.65 5.22
N LEU A 142 10.05 -22.28 3.94
CA LEU A 142 10.91 -21.25 3.34
C LEU A 142 10.58 -19.87 3.93
N MET A 143 9.30 -19.54 4.01
CA MET A 143 8.80 -18.27 4.53
C MET A 143 9.18 -18.05 6.01
N ILE A 144 9.12 -19.09 6.85
CA ILE A 144 9.58 -19.05 8.26
C ILE A 144 11.07 -18.71 8.37
N ARG A 145 11.87 -19.09 7.37
CA ARG A 145 13.31 -18.79 7.31
C ARG A 145 13.62 -17.48 6.57
N SER A 146 12.61 -16.63 6.39
CA SER A 146 12.67 -15.37 5.64
C SER A 146 13.15 -15.53 4.19
N ARG A 147 12.93 -16.71 3.60
CA ARG A 147 13.22 -16.99 2.19
C ARG A 147 11.95 -16.78 1.37
N PHE A 148 11.70 -15.51 1.04
CA PHE A 148 10.58 -15.10 0.19
C PHE A 148 10.94 -15.38 -1.27
N THR A 149 10.20 -16.29 -1.90
CA THR A 149 10.37 -16.64 -3.32
C THR A 149 9.12 -16.24 -4.10
N ASP A 150 9.26 -16.01 -5.40
CA ASP A 150 8.15 -15.65 -6.29
C ASP A 150 7.02 -16.69 -6.22
N ALA A 151 7.36 -17.97 -6.05
CA ALA A 151 6.41 -19.07 -5.92
C ALA A 151 5.49 -18.96 -4.69
N ALA A 152 5.80 -18.09 -3.70
CA ALA A 152 4.87 -17.81 -2.61
C ALA A 152 3.57 -17.18 -3.11
N PHE A 153 3.60 -16.45 -4.23
CA PHE A 153 2.40 -15.78 -4.77
C PHE A 153 1.39 -16.77 -5.38
N ASP A 154 1.80 -18.01 -5.65
CA ASP A 154 0.91 -19.10 -6.09
C ASP A 154 0.07 -19.68 -4.94
N PHE A 155 0.33 -19.25 -3.69
CA PHE A 155 -0.38 -19.71 -2.48
C PHE A 155 -1.05 -18.52 -1.77
N PRO A 156 -2.20 -18.03 -2.24
CA PRO A 156 -2.76 -16.77 -1.74
C PRO A 156 -3.03 -16.72 -0.23
N LEU A 157 -3.40 -17.85 0.36
CA LEU A 157 -3.71 -17.99 1.78
C LEU A 157 -4.82 -17.04 2.28
N CYS A 158 -5.66 -16.53 1.38
CA CYS A 158 -6.81 -15.70 1.71
C CYS A 158 -8.07 -16.52 2.03
N GLU A 159 -8.06 -17.84 1.86
CA GLU A 159 -9.29 -18.65 1.89
C GLU A 159 -9.98 -18.65 3.25
N SER A 160 -9.23 -18.55 4.35
CA SER A 160 -9.83 -18.40 5.67
C SER A 160 -10.54 -17.05 5.81
N VAL A 161 -9.97 -15.98 5.26
CA VAL A 161 -10.60 -14.65 5.20
C VAL A 161 -11.85 -14.71 4.33
N LEU A 162 -11.73 -15.32 3.15
CA LEU A 162 -12.87 -15.52 2.26
C LEU A 162 -13.96 -16.30 2.97
N ALA A 163 -13.64 -17.39 3.68
CA ALA A 163 -14.61 -18.23 4.41
C ALA A 163 -15.39 -17.47 5.50
N ALA A 164 -14.74 -16.52 6.17
CA ALA A 164 -15.35 -15.69 7.20
C ALA A 164 -16.23 -14.55 6.65
N ALA A 165 -16.08 -14.19 5.37
CA ALA A 165 -16.82 -13.10 4.74
C ALA A 165 -18.29 -13.48 4.47
N ARG A 166 -19.20 -12.50 4.66
CA ARG A 166 -20.60 -12.53 4.15
C ARG A 166 -20.72 -11.95 2.75
N GLY A 167 -19.78 -11.09 2.38
CA GLY A 167 -19.61 -10.47 1.07
C GLY A 167 -18.24 -9.82 1.00
N LEU A 168 -17.74 -9.57 -0.20
CA LEU A 168 -16.40 -9.05 -0.41
C LEU A 168 -16.41 -7.83 -1.35
N LEU A 169 -15.81 -6.74 -0.88
CA LEU A 169 -15.48 -5.60 -1.72
C LEU A 169 -14.03 -5.77 -2.18
N ALA A 170 -13.84 -5.75 -3.50
CA ALA A 170 -12.54 -5.76 -4.16
C ALA A 170 -12.36 -4.45 -4.94
N HIS A 171 -11.14 -4.11 -5.29
CA HIS A 171 -10.83 -2.89 -6.07
C HIS A 171 -10.53 -3.17 -7.55
N SER A 172 -10.49 -4.44 -7.97
CA SER A 172 -10.12 -4.86 -9.33
C SER A 172 -10.88 -6.11 -9.78
N ARG A 173 -11.01 -6.30 -11.10
CA ARG A 173 -11.59 -7.53 -11.69
C ARG A 173 -10.71 -8.74 -11.42
N TYR A 174 -9.39 -8.56 -11.43
CA TYR A 174 -8.41 -9.59 -11.11
C TYR A 174 -8.71 -10.25 -9.76
N VAL A 175 -8.89 -9.45 -8.70
CA VAL A 175 -9.22 -9.98 -7.38
C VAL A 175 -10.60 -10.63 -7.38
N GLN A 176 -11.59 -10.02 -8.05
CA GLN A 176 -12.94 -10.62 -8.16
C GLN A 176 -12.89 -12.01 -8.81
N GLU A 177 -12.18 -12.17 -9.91
CA GLU A 177 -12.04 -13.44 -10.65
C GLU A 177 -11.35 -14.51 -9.81
N HIS A 178 -10.26 -14.16 -9.12
CA HIS A 178 -9.57 -15.09 -8.22
C HIS A 178 -10.44 -15.49 -7.03
N VAL A 179 -11.17 -14.55 -6.44
CA VAL A 179 -12.11 -14.86 -5.35
C VAL A 179 -13.26 -15.72 -5.86
N ALA A 180 -13.77 -15.48 -7.06
CA ALA A 180 -14.83 -16.31 -7.66
C ALA A 180 -14.36 -17.75 -7.90
N ALA A 181 -13.10 -17.96 -8.29
CA ALA A 181 -12.51 -19.29 -8.42
C ALA A 181 -12.36 -20.01 -7.06
N LEU A 182 -11.99 -19.28 -6.01
CA LEU A 182 -11.78 -19.84 -4.66
C LEU A 182 -13.08 -20.02 -3.86
N ARG A 183 -14.06 -19.13 -4.04
CA ARG A 183 -15.34 -19.14 -3.32
C ARG A 183 -16.50 -18.65 -4.22
N PRO A 184 -16.99 -19.48 -5.17
CA PRO A 184 -17.97 -19.08 -6.18
C PRO A 184 -19.28 -18.48 -5.65
N ASN A 185 -19.71 -18.90 -4.46
CA ASN A 185 -20.98 -18.46 -3.85
C ASN A 185 -20.85 -17.19 -2.97
N LEU A 186 -19.64 -16.63 -2.82
CA LEU A 186 -19.46 -15.40 -2.06
C LEU A 186 -19.89 -14.21 -2.92
N PRO A 187 -20.81 -13.34 -2.44
CA PRO A 187 -21.10 -12.09 -3.15
C PRO A 187 -19.86 -11.21 -3.21
N VAL A 188 -19.41 -10.86 -4.43
CA VAL A 188 -18.28 -9.97 -4.66
C VAL A 188 -18.74 -8.74 -5.44
N ALA A 189 -18.32 -7.54 -5.02
CA ALA A 189 -18.49 -6.32 -5.80
C ALA A 189 -17.15 -5.61 -5.97
N ILE A 190 -16.97 -5.02 -7.15
CA ILE A 190 -15.83 -4.16 -7.43
C ILE A 190 -16.22 -2.74 -7.07
N VAL A 191 -15.42 -2.11 -6.21
CA VAL A 191 -15.49 -0.68 -5.94
C VAL A 191 -14.08 -0.12 -6.16
N PRO A 192 -13.84 0.63 -7.24
CA PRO A 192 -12.54 1.26 -7.46
C PRO A 192 -12.09 2.06 -6.23
N MET A 193 -10.82 1.93 -5.88
CA MET A 193 -10.25 2.68 -4.76
C MET A 193 -10.20 4.17 -5.12
N GLY A 194 -10.79 5.01 -4.27
CA GLY A 194 -10.72 6.46 -4.42
C GLY A 194 -9.41 7.01 -3.85
N VAL A 195 -8.88 8.07 -4.46
CA VAL A 195 -7.74 8.85 -3.94
C VAL A 195 -8.02 10.35 -4.05
N PRO A 196 -7.42 11.19 -3.19
CA PRO A 196 -7.50 12.64 -3.33
C PRO A 196 -6.85 13.08 -4.65
N LEU A 197 -7.57 13.89 -5.44
CA LEU A 197 -7.00 14.52 -6.63
C LEU A 197 -6.40 15.88 -6.24
N LEU A 198 -5.11 15.88 -5.92
CA LEU A 198 -4.43 17.08 -5.48
C LEU A 198 -4.26 18.12 -6.61
N PRO A 199 -4.23 19.43 -6.28
CA PRO A 199 -3.81 20.46 -7.21
C PRO A 199 -2.44 20.14 -7.83
N PRO A 200 -2.21 20.48 -9.11
CA PRO A 200 -0.91 20.24 -9.73
C PRO A 200 0.17 21.08 -9.06
N VAL A 201 1.32 20.46 -8.81
CA VAL A 201 2.51 21.13 -8.29
C VAL A 201 3.48 21.37 -9.44
N GLU A 202 4.05 22.57 -9.51
CA GLU A 202 5.01 22.91 -10.55
C GLU A 202 6.32 22.13 -10.35
N ARG A 203 6.81 21.46 -11.40
CA ARG A 203 8.01 20.62 -11.34
C ARG A 203 9.25 21.40 -10.89
N ALA A 204 9.43 22.64 -11.38
CA ALA A 204 10.59 23.45 -11.02
C ALA A 204 10.58 23.84 -9.54
N ALA A 205 9.42 24.28 -9.02
CA ALA A 205 9.23 24.57 -7.60
C ALA A 205 9.49 23.34 -6.72
N ALA A 206 8.98 22.16 -7.10
CA ALA A 206 9.24 20.92 -6.39
C ALA A 206 10.73 20.52 -6.39
N ARG A 207 11.44 20.68 -7.52
CA ARG A 207 12.88 20.42 -7.59
C ARG A 207 13.69 21.38 -6.73
N ALA A 208 13.35 22.67 -6.76
CA ALA A 208 13.98 23.68 -5.92
C ALA A 208 13.77 23.37 -4.42
N PHE A 209 12.53 23.04 -4.05
CA PHE A 209 12.18 22.64 -2.68
C PHE A 209 12.98 21.43 -2.21
N LEU A 210 13.20 20.43 -3.06
CA LEU A 210 13.91 19.20 -2.72
C LEU A 210 15.44 19.27 -2.90
N GLY A 211 15.98 20.39 -3.39
CA GLY A 211 17.39 20.52 -3.73
C GLY A 211 17.83 19.59 -4.88
N LEU A 212 16.90 19.24 -5.78
CA LEU A 212 17.17 18.37 -6.94
C LEU A 212 17.67 19.19 -8.13
N PRO A 213 18.52 18.61 -9.00
CA PRO A 213 19.02 19.34 -10.17
C PRO A 213 17.87 19.76 -11.10
N PRO A 214 17.87 21.00 -11.59
CA PRO A 214 16.78 21.53 -12.40
C PRO A 214 16.67 20.86 -13.78
N ASP A 215 17.81 20.48 -14.37
CA ASP A 215 17.88 20.01 -15.76
C ASP A 215 18.12 18.48 -15.89
N ALA A 216 18.36 17.78 -14.79
CA ALA A 216 18.54 16.34 -14.80
C ALA A 216 17.21 15.62 -15.13
N LEU A 217 17.30 14.49 -15.81
CA LEU A 217 16.19 13.59 -16.03
C LEU A 217 15.99 12.72 -14.78
N LEU A 218 14.79 12.74 -14.20
CA LEU A 218 14.48 12.09 -12.94
C LEU A 218 13.50 10.93 -13.16
N LEU A 219 14.03 9.71 -13.08
CA LEU A 219 13.22 8.51 -12.86
C LEU A 219 12.83 8.43 -11.38
N ALA A 220 11.65 7.92 -11.04
CA ALA A 220 11.26 7.78 -9.64
C ALA A 220 10.36 6.58 -9.36
N SER A 221 10.67 5.85 -8.27
CA SER A 221 9.80 4.81 -7.70
C SER A 221 9.43 5.16 -6.27
N PHE A 222 8.18 4.84 -5.89
CA PHE A 222 7.58 5.32 -4.65
C PHE A 222 7.05 4.20 -3.75
N GLY A 223 7.11 4.39 -2.44
CA GLY A 223 6.59 3.51 -1.39
C GLY A 223 7.63 2.49 -0.88
N HIS A 224 7.20 1.45 -0.15
CA HIS A 224 8.13 0.47 0.42
C HIS A 224 8.93 -0.33 -0.65
N ILE A 225 10.24 -0.09 -0.75
CA ILE A 225 11.14 -0.65 -1.76
C ILE A 225 11.53 -2.08 -1.39
N ASN A 226 11.23 -3.03 -2.25
CA ASN A 226 11.55 -4.45 -2.08
C ASN A 226 11.84 -5.11 -3.44
N ALA A 227 12.23 -6.39 -3.43
CA ALA A 227 12.55 -7.15 -4.64
C ALA A 227 11.38 -7.18 -5.65
N TRP A 228 10.14 -7.22 -5.15
CA TRP A 228 8.94 -7.31 -5.98
C TRP A 228 8.60 -6.02 -6.70
N LYS A 229 9.20 -4.88 -6.34
CA LYS A 229 9.09 -3.63 -7.09
C LYS A 229 9.94 -3.56 -8.35
N ARG A 230 10.65 -4.64 -8.69
CA ARG A 230 11.43 -4.77 -9.94
C ARG A 230 12.33 -3.54 -10.18
N VAL A 231 13.02 -3.08 -9.13
CA VAL A 231 13.93 -1.92 -9.22
C VAL A 231 15.18 -2.25 -10.04
N GLU A 232 15.62 -3.51 -10.01
CA GLU A 232 16.85 -3.97 -10.67
C GLU A 232 16.84 -3.76 -12.20
N PRO A 233 15.80 -4.15 -12.95
CA PRO A 233 15.74 -3.88 -14.39
C PRO A 233 15.87 -2.39 -14.72
N THR A 234 15.23 -1.52 -13.94
CA THR A 234 15.31 -0.07 -14.12
C THR A 234 16.70 0.48 -13.79
N LEU A 235 17.39 -0.05 -12.77
CA LEU A 235 18.78 0.32 -12.49
C LEU A 235 19.70 -0.05 -13.65
N ARG A 236 19.51 -1.20 -14.31
CA ARG A 236 20.27 -1.55 -15.50
C ARG A 236 20.02 -0.58 -16.66
N VAL A 237 18.75 -0.23 -16.90
CA VAL A 237 18.37 0.79 -17.89
C VAL A 237 19.00 2.14 -17.56
N LEU A 238 19.02 2.55 -16.29
CA LEU A 238 19.69 3.78 -15.84
C LEU A 238 21.18 3.78 -16.24
N GLY A 239 21.88 2.66 -16.03
CA GLY A 239 23.28 2.50 -16.44
C GLY A 239 23.48 2.69 -17.93
N ASP A 240 22.65 2.06 -18.76
CA ASP A 240 22.74 2.19 -20.22
C ASP A 240 22.41 3.60 -20.72
N LEU A 241 21.43 4.28 -20.13
CA LEU A 241 21.12 5.68 -20.45
C LEU A 241 22.28 6.62 -20.09
N ARG A 242 22.94 6.40 -18.95
CA ARG A 242 24.13 7.18 -18.56
C ARG A 242 25.33 6.87 -19.45
N ALA A 243 25.50 5.63 -19.89
CA ALA A 243 26.53 5.26 -20.86
C ALA A 243 26.33 5.95 -22.22
N GLN A 244 25.09 6.36 -22.56
CA GLN A 244 24.77 7.20 -23.72
C GLN A 244 25.01 8.70 -23.47
N GLY A 245 25.51 9.10 -22.30
CA GLY A 245 25.84 10.48 -21.96
C GLY A 245 24.67 11.31 -21.41
N LEU A 246 23.54 10.68 -21.07
CA LEU A 246 22.40 11.38 -20.47
C LEU A 246 22.61 11.61 -18.97
N ASP A 247 22.32 12.82 -18.48
CA ASP A 247 22.23 13.10 -17.04
C ASP A 247 20.88 12.61 -16.49
N VAL A 248 20.80 11.29 -16.26
CA VAL A 248 19.65 10.63 -15.65
C VAL A 248 19.98 10.22 -14.23
N ARG A 249 19.02 10.45 -13.32
CA ARG A 249 19.05 10.00 -11.92
C ARG A 249 17.80 9.19 -11.59
N TYR A 250 17.90 8.36 -10.57
CA TYR A 250 16.79 7.53 -10.10
C TYR A 250 16.51 7.76 -8.62
N LEU A 251 15.32 8.27 -8.33
CA LEU A 251 14.81 8.51 -6.99
C LEU A 251 14.06 7.27 -6.49
N LEU A 252 14.52 6.71 -5.38
CA LEU A 252 13.86 5.63 -4.66
C LEU A 252 13.26 6.20 -3.38
N VAL A 253 11.99 6.60 -3.47
CA VAL A 253 11.28 7.37 -2.46
C VAL A 253 10.43 6.47 -1.58
N GLY A 254 10.93 6.13 -0.38
CA GLY A 254 10.24 5.28 0.58
C GLY A 254 11.19 4.41 1.40
N SER A 255 10.65 3.73 2.41
CA SER A 255 11.42 2.80 3.23
C SER A 255 11.91 1.61 2.41
N VAL A 256 13.11 1.10 2.70
CA VAL A 256 13.68 -0.08 2.04
C VAL A 256 13.44 -1.31 2.92
N SER A 257 13.01 -2.42 2.31
CA SER A 257 12.86 -3.71 2.97
C SER A 257 14.22 -4.19 3.50
N PRO A 258 14.32 -4.62 4.76
CA PRO A 258 15.57 -5.15 5.32
C PRO A 258 16.04 -6.43 4.60
N ASN A 259 15.12 -7.15 3.94
CA ASN A 259 15.40 -8.36 3.17
C ASN A 259 15.78 -8.08 1.70
N TYR A 260 15.97 -6.81 1.32
CA TYR A 260 16.37 -6.43 -0.02
C TYR A 260 17.65 -5.61 0.04
N ASP A 261 18.76 -6.24 -0.37
CA ASP A 261 20.08 -5.61 -0.40
C ASP A 261 20.23 -4.66 -1.61
N LEU A 262 19.48 -3.56 -1.54
CA LEU A 262 19.43 -2.52 -2.56
C LEU A 262 20.79 -1.83 -2.73
N MET A 263 21.53 -1.60 -1.63
CA MET A 263 22.81 -0.90 -1.70
C MET A 263 23.86 -1.73 -2.43
N SER A 264 24.02 -3.02 -2.10
CA SER A 264 24.93 -3.88 -2.85
C SER A 264 24.52 -4.04 -4.32
N LEU A 265 23.23 -3.92 -4.64
CA LEU A 265 22.79 -3.91 -6.03
C LEU A 265 23.24 -2.62 -6.75
N ILE A 266 23.04 -1.45 -6.15
CA ILE A 266 23.48 -0.15 -6.69
C ILE A 266 25.00 -0.13 -6.86
N ASP A 267 25.75 -0.64 -5.88
CA ASP A 267 27.21 -0.68 -5.90
C ASP A 267 27.75 -1.60 -6.99
N ARG A 268 27.17 -2.81 -7.14
CA ARG A 268 27.54 -3.76 -8.22
C ARG A 268 27.31 -3.16 -9.61
N LEU A 269 26.27 -2.35 -9.76
CA LEU A 269 25.97 -1.64 -11.01
C LEU A 269 26.74 -0.33 -11.16
N ARG A 270 27.49 0.10 -10.14
CA ARG A 270 28.28 1.35 -10.10
C ARG A 270 27.42 2.60 -10.34
N LEU A 271 26.26 2.65 -9.68
CA LEU A 271 25.26 3.74 -9.85
C LEU A 271 25.10 4.63 -8.61
N GLY A 272 26.05 4.58 -7.67
CA GLY A 272 25.95 5.30 -6.39
C GLY A 272 25.85 6.82 -6.52
N ASP A 273 26.37 7.41 -7.60
CA ASP A 273 26.27 8.84 -7.92
C ASP A 273 24.95 9.23 -8.61
N ALA A 274 24.20 8.24 -9.10
CA ALA A 274 22.99 8.43 -9.91
C ALA A 274 21.71 8.02 -9.19
N VAL A 275 21.79 7.33 -8.05
CA VAL A 275 20.62 6.83 -7.31
C VAL A 275 20.49 7.55 -5.99
N ILE A 276 19.30 8.08 -5.70
CA ILE A 276 18.97 8.76 -4.45
C ILE A 276 17.94 7.91 -3.71
N VAL A 277 18.31 7.41 -2.53
CA VAL A 277 17.41 6.64 -1.65
C VAL A 277 17.02 7.52 -0.47
N THR A 278 15.73 7.88 -0.37
CA THR A 278 15.29 8.88 0.62
C THR A 278 14.96 8.27 1.98
N GLY A 279 14.63 6.98 2.04
CA GLY A 279 13.93 6.41 3.18
C GLY A 279 12.46 6.86 3.22
N HIS A 280 11.77 6.61 4.34
CA HIS A 280 10.41 7.09 4.53
C HIS A 280 10.39 8.62 4.57
N VAL A 281 9.47 9.23 3.83
CA VAL A 281 9.28 10.69 3.79
C VAL A 281 7.84 11.03 4.18
N PRO A 282 7.61 12.19 4.84
CA PRO A 282 6.27 12.70 5.11
C PRO A 282 5.47 12.94 3.83
N ARG A 283 4.14 13.05 3.97
CA ARG A 283 3.21 13.22 2.83
C ARG A 283 3.56 14.43 1.94
N GLU A 284 3.87 15.57 2.52
CA GLU A 284 4.20 16.79 1.75
C GLU A 284 5.42 16.59 0.86
N GLN A 285 6.48 16.00 1.42
CA GLN A 285 7.68 15.65 0.66
C GLN A 285 7.38 14.59 -0.40
N PHE A 286 6.53 13.60 -0.10
CA PHE A 286 6.10 12.61 -1.08
C PHE A 286 5.49 13.28 -2.32
N GLU A 287 4.54 14.19 -2.14
CA GLU A 287 3.89 14.86 -3.27
C GLU A 287 4.87 15.77 -4.04
N ALA A 288 5.82 16.41 -3.35
CA ALA A 288 6.91 17.14 -4.02
C ALA A 288 7.80 16.20 -4.86
N TYR A 289 8.17 15.03 -4.35
CA TYR A 289 8.96 14.06 -5.12
C TYR A 289 8.21 13.54 -6.34
N VAL A 290 6.89 13.31 -6.21
CA VAL A 290 6.04 12.94 -7.35
C VAL A 290 6.07 14.05 -8.41
N ALA A 291 5.90 15.31 -8.01
CA ALA A 291 5.91 16.45 -8.93
C ALA A 291 7.27 16.68 -9.60
N ALA A 292 8.37 16.39 -8.91
CA ALA A 292 9.73 16.56 -9.41
C ALA A 292 10.10 15.56 -10.52
N ALA A 293 9.49 14.37 -10.52
CA ALA A 293 9.81 13.28 -11.44
C ALA A 293 9.42 13.57 -12.89
N ASP A 294 10.27 13.13 -13.82
CA ASP A 294 10.01 13.15 -15.27
C ASP A 294 9.30 11.88 -15.73
N LEU A 295 9.65 10.74 -15.13
CA LEU A 295 9.07 9.44 -15.44
C LEU A 295 8.98 8.59 -14.17
N CYS A 296 7.77 8.17 -13.82
CA CYS A 296 7.58 7.29 -12.68
C CYS A 296 7.65 5.82 -13.09
N VAL A 297 8.20 5.00 -12.20
CA VAL A 297 8.34 3.56 -12.39
C VAL A 297 7.64 2.86 -11.22
N ASN A 298 6.54 2.19 -11.54
CA ASN A 298 5.75 1.39 -10.60
C ASN A 298 5.62 -0.04 -11.14
N LEU A 299 6.76 -0.68 -11.33
CA LEU A 299 6.83 -2.08 -11.74
C LEU A 299 6.57 -2.99 -10.55
N ARG A 300 5.96 -4.13 -10.82
CA ARG A 300 5.75 -5.15 -9.82
C ARG A 300 5.60 -6.54 -10.43
N TYR A 301 6.43 -7.46 -9.97
CA TYR A 301 6.28 -8.86 -10.31
C TYR A 301 7.00 -9.76 -9.30
N PRO A 302 6.38 -10.87 -8.86
CA PRO A 302 4.95 -11.22 -9.04
C PRO A 302 4.01 -10.24 -8.30
N THR A 303 2.70 -10.34 -8.55
CA THR A 303 1.67 -9.52 -7.88
C THR A 303 0.81 -10.37 -6.95
N GLY A 304 0.48 -9.81 -5.79
CA GLY A 304 -0.45 -10.38 -4.82
C GLY A 304 -1.88 -9.88 -5.00
N GLY A 305 -2.23 -9.31 -6.16
CA GLY A 305 -3.55 -8.72 -6.41
C GLY A 305 -3.81 -7.42 -5.66
N GLU A 306 -2.76 -6.79 -5.13
CA GLU A 306 -2.85 -5.55 -4.37
C GLU A 306 -3.40 -4.36 -5.19
N THR A 307 -3.91 -3.38 -4.46
CA THR A 307 -4.29 -2.08 -5.02
C THR A 307 -3.30 -1.02 -4.57
N SER A 308 -2.66 -0.34 -5.53
CA SER A 308 -1.57 0.59 -5.23
C SER A 308 -2.08 2.04 -5.13
N ALA A 309 -2.21 2.55 -3.90
CA ALA A 309 -2.55 3.95 -3.67
C ALA A 309 -1.45 4.90 -4.16
N SER A 310 -0.18 4.48 -4.04
CA SER A 310 0.93 5.24 -4.62
C SER A 310 0.76 5.39 -6.12
N LEU A 311 0.48 4.30 -6.86
CA LEU A 311 0.25 4.39 -8.31
C LEU A 311 -0.86 5.39 -8.66
N LEU A 312 -2.03 5.29 -8.03
CA LEU A 312 -3.13 6.22 -8.30
C LEU A 312 -2.77 7.68 -8.01
N ARG A 313 -1.88 7.95 -7.03
CA ARG A 313 -1.35 9.30 -6.80
C ARG A 313 -0.39 9.77 -7.89
N LEU A 314 0.47 8.89 -8.41
CA LEU A 314 1.34 9.21 -9.55
C LEU A 314 0.50 9.58 -10.78
N LEU A 315 -0.51 8.77 -11.08
CA LEU A 315 -1.45 9.02 -12.16
C LEU A 315 -2.27 10.29 -11.90
N GLY A 316 -2.73 10.49 -10.66
CA GLY A 316 -3.45 11.67 -10.23
C GLY A 316 -2.63 12.95 -10.39
N ALA A 317 -1.33 12.92 -10.11
CA ALA A 317 -0.38 14.01 -10.35
C ALA A 317 -0.02 14.19 -11.84
N GLY A 318 -0.62 13.40 -12.72
CA GLY A 318 -0.39 13.43 -14.16
C GLY A 318 1.05 13.11 -14.54
N ARG A 319 1.69 12.18 -13.82
CA ARG A 319 3.04 11.72 -14.15
C ARG A 319 2.98 10.56 -15.14
N PRO A 320 3.72 10.60 -16.27
CA PRO A 320 3.89 9.42 -17.12
C PRO A 320 4.49 8.30 -16.26
N THR A 321 3.91 7.10 -16.36
CA THR A 321 4.22 6.01 -15.43
C THR A 321 4.35 4.68 -16.16
N LEU A 322 5.43 3.94 -15.88
CA LEU A 322 5.62 2.55 -16.28
C LEU A 322 5.02 1.62 -15.23
N VAL A 323 4.25 0.62 -15.65
CA VAL A 323 3.67 -0.41 -14.78
C VAL A 323 3.86 -1.79 -15.37
N SER A 324 3.91 -2.82 -14.54
CA SER A 324 3.93 -4.21 -15.02
C SER A 324 2.56 -4.59 -15.57
N ALA A 325 2.51 -5.26 -16.73
CA ALA A 325 1.30 -5.74 -17.40
C ALA A 325 0.76 -7.02 -16.74
N VAL A 326 0.43 -6.95 -15.44
CA VAL A 326 0.00 -8.11 -14.65
C VAL A 326 -1.06 -7.72 -13.62
N GLY A 327 -1.94 -8.65 -13.28
CA GLY A 327 -2.92 -8.45 -12.20
C GLY A 327 -3.83 -7.25 -12.40
N SER A 328 -4.07 -6.50 -11.32
CA SER A 328 -4.86 -5.26 -11.34
C SER A 328 -4.25 -4.17 -12.22
N PHE A 329 -2.93 -4.19 -12.45
CA PHE A 329 -2.24 -3.20 -13.29
C PHE A 329 -2.51 -3.41 -14.78
N ALA A 330 -2.79 -4.65 -15.19
CA ALA A 330 -3.17 -4.98 -16.57
C ALA A 330 -4.56 -4.43 -16.94
N GLU A 331 -5.41 -4.12 -15.95
CA GLU A 331 -6.76 -3.58 -16.16
C GLU A 331 -6.79 -2.09 -16.51
N LEU A 332 -5.66 -1.39 -16.36
CA LEU A 332 -5.57 0.03 -16.66
C LEU A 332 -5.83 0.29 -18.15
N PRO A 333 -6.63 1.32 -18.51
CA PRO A 333 -6.93 1.61 -19.90
C PRO A 333 -5.68 1.93 -20.74
N ALA A 334 -5.73 1.62 -22.04
CA ALA A 334 -4.69 2.02 -22.98
C ALA A 334 -4.51 3.56 -22.96
N GLY A 335 -3.27 4.02 -22.99
CA GLY A 335 -2.94 5.44 -22.94
C GLY A 335 -2.90 6.06 -21.53
N VAL A 336 -3.26 5.32 -20.48
CA VAL A 336 -3.12 5.81 -19.08
C VAL A 336 -1.71 5.55 -18.52
N VAL A 337 -1.06 4.48 -18.96
CA VAL A 337 0.27 4.04 -18.51
C VAL A 337 1.04 3.37 -19.65
N ALA A 338 2.36 3.29 -19.50
CA ALA A 338 3.19 2.42 -20.32
C ALA A 338 3.28 1.04 -19.65
N GLN A 339 2.65 0.03 -20.24
CA GLN A 339 2.66 -1.34 -19.71
C GLN A 339 3.91 -2.09 -20.16
N VAL A 340 4.60 -2.72 -19.20
CA VAL A 340 5.81 -3.54 -19.36
C VAL A 340 5.45 -4.99 -19.05
N ASP A 341 5.63 -5.87 -20.01
CA ASP A 341 5.43 -7.31 -19.85
C ASP A 341 6.51 -7.90 -18.94
N PRO A 342 6.14 -8.58 -17.85
CA PRO A 342 7.11 -9.34 -17.07
C PRO A 342 7.75 -10.45 -17.89
N GLY A 343 9.04 -10.70 -17.66
CA GLY A 343 9.78 -11.79 -18.30
C GLY A 343 10.85 -11.30 -19.28
N PRO A 344 11.16 -12.07 -20.35
CA PRO A 344 12.34 -11.82 -21.19
C PRO A 344 12.38 -10.44 -21.88
N ALA A 345 11.22 -9.85 -22.17
CA ALA A 345 11.11 -8.56 -22.85
C ALA A 345 11.16 -7.36 -21.89
N GLU A 346 11.05 -7.57 -20.58
CA GLU A 346 10.87 -6.53 -19.57
C GLU A 346 11.95 -5.44 -19.67
N TYR A 347 13.23 -5.85 -19.74
CA TYR A 347 14.35 -4.92 -19.89
C TYR A 347 14.24 -4.05 -21.14
N ALA A 348 14.01 -4.68 -22.29
CA ALA A 348 13.96 -3.99 -23.58
C ALA A 348 12.80 -3.00 -23.65
N GLN A 349 11.65 -3.34 -23.06
CA GLN A 349 10.50 -2.45 -22.97
C GLN A 349 10.74 -1.27 -22.04
N ILE A 350 11.30 -1.49 -20.84
CA ILE A 350 11.67 -0.39 -19.92
C ILE A 350 12.62 0.57 -20.61
N PHE A 351 13.66 0.04 -21.26
CA PHE A 351 14.64 0.83 -21.98
C PHE A 351 14.00 1.67 -23.09
N ALA A 352 13.18 1.05 -23.94
CA ALA A 352 12.48 1.73 -25.04
C ALA A 352 11.53 2.81 -24.54
N TYR A 353 10.75 2.55 -23.48
CA TYR A 353 9.86 3.55 -22.89
C TYR A 353 10.63 4.70 -22.24
N CYS A 354 11.74 4.44 -21.55
CA CYS A 354 12.58 5.50 -21.01
C CYS A 354 13.14 6.39 -22.12
N GLN A 355 13.71 5.81 -23.20
CA GLN A 355 14.21 6.60 -24.32
C GLN A 355 13.10 7.42 -25.00
N LEU A 356 11.93 6.80 -25.21
CA LEU A 356 10.81 7.46 -25.86
C LEU A 356 10.23 8.61 -25.03
N LEU A 357 9.92 8.36 -23.76
CA LEU A 357 9.22 9.33 -22.91
C LEU A 357 10.15 10.44 -22.40
N LEU A 358 11.43 10.14 -22.17
CA LEU A 358 12.42 11.18 -21.83
C LEU A 358 12.84 11.99 -23.07
N GLY A 359 12.83 11.37 -24.26
CA GLY A 359 13.19 12.02 -25.52
C GLY A 359 12.04 12.78 -26.21
N GLN A 360 10.78 12.48 -25.87
CA GLN A 360 9.59 13.12 -26.43
C GLN A 360 8.67 13.67 -25.32
N PRO A 361 8.95 14.88 -24.80
CA PRO A 361 8.19 15.46 -23.70
C PRO A 361 6.69 15.59 -23.97
N ASP A 362 6.29 15.87 -25.21
CA ASP A 362 4.87 16.00 -25.59
C ASP A 362 4.11 14.67 -25.40
N LEU A 363 4.74 13.54 -25.72
CA LEU A 363 4.15 12.22 -25.54
C LEU A 363 4.05 11.87 -24.05
N ALA A 364 5.10 12.18 -23.28
CA ALA A 364 5.11 12.00 -21.83
C ALA A 364 4.02 12.85 -21.14
N GLN A 365 3.84 14.10 -21.59
CA GLN A 365 2.78 14.98 -21.11
C GLN A 365 1.40 14.47 -21.50
N ALA A 366 1.21 13.96 -22.72
CA ALA A 366 -0.05 13.38 -23.16
C ALA A 366 -0.44 12.14 -22.32
N LEU A 367 0.52 11.24 -22.08
CA LEU A 367 0.34 10.06 -21.23
C LEU A 367 -0.04 10.48 -19.80
N GLY A 368 0.68 11.45 -19.22
CA GLY A 368 0.37 11.99 -17.90
C GLY A 368 -0.99 12.68 -17.81
N ALA A 369 -1.39 13.43 -18.84
CA ALA A 369 -2.70 14.09 -18.88
C ALA A 369 -3.84 13.07 -18.93
N GLN A 370 -3.70 12.00 -19.73
CA GLN A 370 -4.66 10.89 -19.78
C GLN A 370 -4.73 10.16 -18.43
N ALA A 371 -3.59 9.94 -17.78
CA ALA A 371 -3.52 9.35 -16.44
C ALA A 371 -4.28 10.17 -15.39
N ARG A 372 -4.08 11.50 -15.38
CA ARG A 372 -4.79 12.39 -14.44
C ARG A 372 -6.28 12.41 -14.71
N ALA A 373 -6.69 12.46 -15.98
CA ALA A 373 -8.10 12.42 -16.37
C ALA A 373 -8.78 11.12 -15.92
N TYR A 374 -8.10 9.98 -16.08
CA TYR A 374 -8.57 8.69 -15.59
C TYR A 374 -8.79 8.70 -14.07
N VAL A 375 -7.83 9.19 -13.28
CA VAL A 375 -8.00 9.26 -11.82
C VAL A 375 -9.14 10.20 -11.42
N ALA A 376 -9.25 11.36 -12.08
CA ALA A 376 -10.28 12.35 -11.82
C ALA A 376 -11.71 11.84 -12.10
N THR A 377 -11.86 10.80 -12.92
CA THR A 377 -13.16 10.27 -13.34
C THR A 377 -13.49 8.95 -12.65
N ASP A 378 -12.55 8.01 -12.59
CA ASP A 378 -12.79 6.64 -12.14
C ASP A 378 -12.37 6.38 -10.68
N HIS A 379 -11.53 7.23 -10.09
CA HIS A 379 -10.91 7.01 -8.78
C HIS A 379 -11.20 8.15 -7.78
N THR A 380 -12.41 8.71 -7.82
CA THR A 380 -12.84 9.73 -6.84
C THR A 380 -13.27 9.11 -5.51
N LEU A 381 -13.06 9.83 -4.41
CA LEU A 381 -13.49 9.40 -3.07
C LEU A 381 -15.03 9.36 -2.96
N GLU A 382 -15.72 10.26 -3.65
CA GLU A 382 -17.17 10.29 -3.76
C GLU A 382 -17.72 9.02 -4.43
N ALA A 383 -17.13 8.63 -5.58
CA ALA A 383 -17.55 7.43 -6.29
C ALA A 383 -17.25 6.17 -5.49
N ALA A 384 -16.08 6.12 -4.82
CA ALA A 384 -15.73 5.02 -3.94
C ALA A 384 -16.75 4.90 -2.78
N ALA A 385 -17.00 5.96 -2.03
CA ALA A 385 -17.97 5.95 -0.93
C ALA A 385 -19.39 5.56 -1.41
N LEU A 386 -19.83 6.11 -2.54
CA LEU A 386 -21.13 5.75 -3.12
C LEU A 386 -21.17 4.28 -3.57
N GLY A 387 -20.07 3.73 -4.09
CA GLY A 387 -19.93 2.33 -4.46
C GLY A 387 -20.07 1.38 -3.26
N TYR A 388 -19.45 1.73 -2.13
CA TYR A 388 -19.63 1.02 -0.85
C TYR A 388 -21.10 1.04 -0.44
N ILE A 389 -21.70 2.23 -0.37
CA ILE A 389 -23.08 2.40 0.11
C ILE A 389 -24.09 1.69 -0.79
N ARG A 390 -23.95 1.78 -2.11
CA ARG A 390 -24.79 1.06 -3.08
C ARG A 390 -24.68 -0.45 -2.90
N THR A 391 -23.47 -0.95 -2.71
CA THR A 391 -23.25 -2.38 -2.52
C THR A 391 -23.87 -2.89 -1.22
N LEU A 392 -23.59 -2.20 -0.10
CA LEU A 392 -24.15 -2.55 1.20
C LEU A 392 -25.67 -2.47 1.20
N ALA A 393 -26.25 -1.40 0.64
CA ALA A 393 -27.69 -1.24 0.53
C ALA A 393 -28.34 -2.38 -0.27
N ARG A 394 -27.71 -2.81 -1.37
CA ARG A 394 -28.20 -3.93 -2.18
C ARG A 394 -28.15 -5.25 -1.40
N TRP A 395 -27.02 -5.55 -0.75
CA TRP A 395 -26.84 -6.83 -0.05
C TRP A 395 -27.66 -6.95 1.23
N TYR A 396 -27.81 -5.85 1.98
CA TYR A 396 -28.56 -5.80 3.23
C TYR A 396 -29.98 -5.27 3.08
N ARG A 397 -30.42 -4.99 1.85
CA ARG A 397 -31.76 -4.49 1.51
C ARG A 397 -32.12 -3.22 2.29
N TRP A 398 -31.17 -2.29 2.39
CA TRP A 398 -31.44 -0.97 2.96
C TRP A 398 -32.48 -0.24 2.10
N PRO A 399 -33.30 0.66 2.70
CA PRO A 399 -34.20 1.52 1.93
C PRO A 399 -33.43 2.48 1.03
N VAL A 400 -34.15 3.35 0.32
CA VAL A 400 -33.61 4.35 -0.62
C VAL A 400 -32.34 5.01 -0.05
N ILE A 401 -31.24 4.91 -0.79
CA ILE A 401 -29.97 5.57 -0.47
C ILE A 401 -30.15 7.07 -0.61
N GLN A 402 -29.90 7.81 0.47
CA GLN A 402 -29.94 9.27 0.47
C GLN A 402 -28.63 9.82 1.03
N ARG A 403 -28.17 10.93 0.45
CA ARG A 403 -27.06 11.71 0.99
C ARG A 403 -27.61 12.57 2.12
N TYR A 404 -27.27 12.24 3.36
CA TYR A 404 -27.74 12.94 4.56
C TYR A 404 -26.92 14.18 4.89
N ARG A 405 -25.63 14.20 4.51
CA ARG A 405 -24.75 15.36 4.69
C ARG A 405 -24.30 15.86 3.32
N PRO A 406 -24.52 17.14 2.96
CA PRO A 406 -24.20 17.66 1.64
C PRO A 406 -22.70 17.72 1.38
N THR A 407 -21.90 17.91 2.43
CA THR A 407 -20.43 17.99 2.39
C THR A 407 -19.80 16.83 3.15
N PRO A 408 -18.55 16.45 2.82
CA PRO A 408 -17.80 15.45 3.58
C PRO A 408 -17.65 15.88 5.05
N LEU A 409 -17.40 14.91 5.95
CA LEU A 409 -17.25 15.21 7.37
C LEU A 409 -16.04 16.11 7.68
N TRP A 410 -14.96 15.97 6.91
CA TRP A 410 -13.77 16.82 6.92
C TRP A 410 -13.16 16.86 5.52
N ASP A 411 -12.31 17.85 5.28
CA ASP A 411 -11.63 18.02 4.01
C ASP A 411 -10.39 17.14 3.93
N VAL A 412 -10.20 16.50 2.78
CA VAL A 412 -9.08 15.59 2.49
C VAL A 412 -8.15 16.20 1.43
N ILE A 413 -8.67 17.14 0.64
CA ILE A 413 -7.93 17.81 -0.43
C ILE A 413 -7.53 19.19 0.11
N PRO A 414 -6.24 19.48 0.31
CA PRO A 414 -5.79 20.82 0.69
C PRO A 414 -5.96 21.80 -0.48
N GLU A 415 -6.10 23.09 -0.17
CA GLU A 415 -6.21 24.17 -1.18
C GLU A 415 -4.95 24.27 -2.05
N SER A 416 -3.79 23.97 -1.47
CA SER A 416 -2.49 23.89 -2.15
C SER A 416 -1.59 22.87 -1.46
N VAL A 417 -0.63 22.29 -2.20
CA VAL A 417 0.48 21.54 -1.59
C VAL A 417 1.48 22.54 -1.03
N ASP A 418 1.75 22.45 0.28
CA ASP A 418 2.70 23.34 0.94
C ASP A 418 4.15 22.96 0.58
N LEU A 419 4.87 23.89 -0.05
CA LEU A 419 6.29 23.78 -0.37
C LEU A 419 7.13 24.79 0.45
N SER A 420 6.61 25.28 1.57
CA SER A 420 7.28 26.24 2.46
C SER A 420 7.81 25.63 3.76
N GLY A 421 7.46 24.37 4.05
CA GLY A 421 7.90 23.66 5.25
C GLY A 421 9.41 23.34 5.26
N ASP A 422 9.98 23.14 6.44
CA ASP A 422 11.36 22.67 6.56
C ASP A 422 11.48 21.26 5.98
N LEU A 423 12.48 21.05 5.11
CA LEU A 423 12.89 19.70 4.75
C LEU A 423 13.38 19.01 6.03
N ALA A 424 12.57 18.09 6.58
CA ALA A 424 13.12 17.08 7.46
C ALA A 424 14.31 16.45 6.73
N PRO A 425 15.52 16.40 7.31
CA PRO A 425 16.69 15.95 6.59
C PRO A 425 16.43 14.53 6.11
N ALA A 426 16.24 14.35 4.80
CA ALA A 426 16.41 13.06 4.18
C ALA A 426 17.87 12.74 4.42
N ALA A 427 18.18 11.90 5.42
CA ALA A 427 19.56 11.55 5.70
C ALA A 427 20.14 10.99 4.38
N PRO A 428 21.06 11.69 3.70
CA PRO A 428 21.76 11.09 2.59
C PRO A 428 22.72 10.11 3.26
N ARG A 429 22.23 8.89 3.50
CA ARG A 429 23.11 7.79 3.83
C ARG A 429 23.79 7.41 2.52
N HIS A 430 24.89 8.08 2.21
CA HIS A 430 26.06 7.36 1.74
C HIS A 430 26.78 6.87 2.99
N PRO A 431 26.53 5.64 3.51
CA PRO A 431 27.41 5.10 4.50
C PRO A 431 28.61 4.52 3.76
N HIS A 432 29.79 5.05 4.06
CA HIS A 432 31.02 4.26 3.97
C HIS A 432 30.77 2.86 4.57
N PRO A 433 31.41 1.80 4.05
CA PRO A 433 31.23 0.46 4.58
C PRO A 433 31.48 0.48 6.09
N PRO A 434 30.57 -0.06 6.93
CA PRO A 434 30.83 -0.12 8.35
C PRO A 434 32.06 -1.00 8.57
N ALA A 435 32.98 -0.49 9.39
CA ALA A 435 34.02 -1.30 9.99
C ALA A 435 33.37 -2.55 10.61
N GLU A 436 34.03 -3.69 10.41
CA GLU A 436 33.68 -4.95 11.06
C GLU A 436 33.73 -4.75 12.58
N ASP A 437 32.56 -4.55 13.20
CA ASP A 437 32.40 -4.63 14.64
C ASP A 437 31.42 -5.74 15.01
N ASP A 438 31.86 -6.50 16.00
CA ASP A 438 31.45 -7.83 16.45
C ASP A 438 30.09 -7.82 17.18
N VAL A 439 29.02 -7.40 16.49
CA VAL A 439 27.67 -7.39 17.07
C VAL A 439 27.14 -8.81 17.15
N ASN A 440 26.79 -9.24 18.37
CA ASN A 440 26.18 -10.54 18.65
C ASN A 440 25.05 -10.85 17.64
N PRO A 441 25.12 -11.98 16.91
CA PRO A 441 24.15 -12.35 15.88
C PRO A 441 22.69 -12.37 16.36
N LEU A 442 22.46 -12.62 17.66
CA LEU A 442 21.14 -12.60 18.28
C LEU A 442 20.58 -11.18 18.35
N ILE A 443 21.40 -10.21 18.76
CA ILE A 443 21.00 -8.78 18.83
C ILE A 443 20.67 -8.27 17.43
N LYS A 444 21.50 -8.62 16.42
CA LYS A 444 21.24 -8.26 15.03
C LYS A 444 19.93 -8.86 14.52
N ARG A 445 19.65 -10.14 14.81
CA ARG A 445 18.40 -10.82 14.43
C ARG A 445 17.17 -10.24 15.12
N VAL A 446 17.29 -9.90 16.39
CA VAL A 446 16.17 -9.28 17.14
C VAL A 446 15.92 -7.87 16.65
N ALA A 447 16.96 -7.07 16.41
CA ALA A 447 16.83 -5.74 15.81
C ALA A 447 16.18 -5.81 14.41
N THR A 448 16.56 -6.79 13.58
CA THR A 448 15.90 -7.04 12.29
C THR A 448 14.42 -7.40 12.49
N ALA A 449 14.09 -8.32 13.39
CA ALA A 449 12.71 -8.70 13.69
C ALA A 449 11.89 -7.51 14.25
N MET A 450 12.51 -6.60 15.01
CA MET A 450 11.86 -5.41 15.56
C MET A 450 11.54 -4.40 14.45
N ALA A 451 12.49 -4.17 13.54
CA ALA A 451 12.27 -3.33 12.36
C ALA A 451 11.19 -3.90 11.42
N GLU A 452 11.13 -5.23 11.27
CA GLU A 452 10.08 -5.95 10.52
C GLU A 452 8.67 -5.78 11.13
N LEU A 453 8.59 -5.50 12.44
CA LEU A 453 7.34 -5.25 13.16
C LEU A 453 6.90 -3.78 13.15
N GLY A 454 7.69 -2.91 12.53
CA GLY A 454 7.45 -1.47 12.52
C GLY A 454 7.76 -0.78 13.85
N LEU A 455 8.54 -1.43 14.74
CA LEU A 455 9.02 -0.79 15.95
C LEU A 455 10.12 0.21 15.60
N THR A 456 10.01 1.44 16.10
CA THR A 456 11.01 2.49 15.94
C THR A 456 11.77 2.72 17.25
N GLU A 457 12.77 3.59 17.23
CA GLU A 457 13.51 4.02 18.42
C GLU A 457 12.61 4.68 19.49
N ASP A 458 11.40 5.09 19.11
CA ASP A 458 10.42 5.74 19.99
C ASP A 458 9.61 4.72 20.83
N ASP A 459 9.65 3.43 20.52
CA ASP A 459 8.91 2.37 21.22
C ASP A 459 9.59 1.92 22.53
N GLN A 460 10.10 2.88 23.31
CA GLN A 460 11.06 2.66 24.42
C GLN A 460 10.62 1.61 25.44
N VAL A 461 9.32 1.49 25.72
CA VAL A 461 8.78 0.49 26.67
C VAL A 461 8.93 -0.94 26.12
N VAL A 462 8.67 -1.12 24.83
CA VAL A 462 8.78 -2.42 24.16
C VAL A 462 10.25 -2.77 23.95
N LEU A 463 11.06 -1.79 23.54
CA LEU A 463 12.51 -1.94 23.39
C LEU A 463 13.19 -2.33 24.71
N ALA A 464 12.86 -1.66 25.82
CA ALA A 464 13.44 -1.95 27.14
C ALA A 464 13.06 -3.34 27.67
N SER A 465 11.81 -3.77 27.46
CA SER A 465 11.37 -5.13 27.83
C SER A 465 12.05 -6.23 27.00
N ILE A 466 12.45 -5.93 25.78
CA ILE A 466 13.14 -6.87 24.88
C ILE A 466 14.62 -6.93 25.25
N ALA A 467 15.26 -5.79 25.49
CA ALA A 467 16.65 -5.70 25.93
C ALA A 467 16.90 -6.51 27.22
N GLN A 468 16.04 -6.38 28.24
CA GLN A 468 16.15 -7.16 29.48
C GLN A 468 16.06 -8.69 29.29
N ARG A 469 15.52 -9.17 28.17
CA ARG A 469 15.34 -10.60 27.90
C ARG A 469 16.46 -11.20 27.05
N ILE A 470 17.25 -10.38 26.39
CA ILE A 470 18.31 -10.81 25.46
C ILE A 470 19.69 -10.79 26.13
N GLY A 471 19.80 -10.13 27.29
CA GLY A 471 21.02 -10.00 28.09
C GLY A 471 21.52 -8.58 28.05
#